data_AF-A0A315BGA9-F1
#
_entry.id   AF-A0A315BGA9-F1
#
_cell.length_a   1.000
_cell.length_b   1.000
_cell.length_c   1.000
_cell.angle_alpha   90.00
_cell.angle_beta   90.00
_cell.angle_gamma   90.00
#
_symmetry.space_group_name_H-M   'P 1'
#
loop_
_entity.id
_entity.type
_entity.pdbx_description
1 polymer ?
#
loop_
_entity_poly.entity_id
_entity_poly.type
_entity_poly.pdbx_seq_one_letter_code
_entity_poly.pdbx_strand_id
1 'polypeptide(L)'
;MFKNIAIGIAMGLLIMGGIWGLVHLMGDSRPEPELTAQSMPGDSKGVMDLICELDLDLDGQLALGIKENEPSRITMAQIDFEKKSGWYQGKISISESRTGTLQLMGTRLKIYRPAMFQRFGVMITGEEFVLDRKTGSFVQSLSISDGRKVNLIKGTCAKVIKPPF
;
A
#
# COMPACT_ATOMS: atom_id res chain seq x y z
N MET A 1 40.43 53.41 -14.54
CA MET A 1 39.00 53.12 -14.75
C MET A 1 38.54 51.83 -14.03
N PHE A 2 39.04 51.53 -12.82
CA PHE A 2 38.81 50.24 -12.11
C PHE A 2 38.39 50.37 -10.63
N LYS A 3 38.15 51.58 -10.13
CA LYS A 3 37.97 51.81 -8.68
C LYS A 3 36.51 51.66 -8.20
N ASN A 4 35.55 51.70 -9.12
CA ASN A 4 34.11 51.68 -8.80
C ASN A 4 33.49 50.26 -8.90
N ILE A 5 34.20 49.28 -9.48
CA ILE A 5 33.71 47.91 -9.64
C ILE A 5 33.95 47.09 -8.35
N ALA A 6 35.03 47.40 -7.62
CA ALA A 6 35.39 46.68 -6.39
C ALA A 6 34.37 46.90 -5.24
N ILE A 7 33.73 48.07 -5.18
CA ILE A 7 32.77 48.41 -4.12
C ILE A 7 31.43 47.66 -4.31
N GLY A 8 31.00 47.45 -5.57
CA GLY A 8 29.76 46.72 -5.86
C GLY A 8 29.84 45.23 -5.54
N ILE A 9 31.00 44.60 -5.74
CA ILE A 9 31.20 43.17 -5.46
C ILE A 9 31.27 42.89 -3.94
N ALA A 10 31.87 43.79 -3.16
CA ALA A 10 31.93 43.66 -1.71
C ALA A 10 30.55 43.77 -1.03
N MET A 11 29.68 44.67 -1.52
CA MET A 11 28.30 44.80 -1.02
C MET A 11 27.41 43.61 -1.44
N GLY A 12 27.58 43.08 -2.66
CA GLY A 12 26.82 41.92 -3.13
C GLY A 12 27.10 40.63 -2.32
N LEU A 13 28.36 40.40 -1.94
CA LEU A 13 28.75 39.24 -1.12
C LEU A 13 28.28 39.35 0.34
N LEU A 14 28.25 40.56 0.92
CA LEU A 14 27.74 40.77 2.27
C LEU A 14 26.21 40.59 2.35
N ILE A 15 25.47 40.96 1.31
CA ILE A 15 24.01 40.78 1.27
C ILE A 15 23.66 39.30 1.05
N MET A 16 24.35 38.60 0.15
CA MET A 16 24.17 37.14 -0.05
C MET A 16 24.57 36.32 1.19
N GLY A 17 25.69 36.66 1.83
CA GLY A 17 26.13 36.02 3.08
C GLY A 17 25.22 36.35 4.27
N GLY A 18 24.69 37.57 4.32
CA GLY A 18 23.70 37.99 5.32
C GLY A 18 22.37 37.24 5.19
N ILE A 19 21.87 37.05 3.96
CA ILE A 19 20.61 36.31 3.73
C ILE A 19 20.81 34.81 3.99
N TRP A 20 21.92 34.21 3.55
CA TRP A 20 22.21 32.80 3.82
C TRP A 20 22.48 32.54 5.31
N GLY A 21 23.16 33.48 6.00
CA GLY A 21 23.38 33.45 7.43
C GLY A 21 22.10 33.63 8.26
N LEU A 22 21.16 34.49 7.83
CA LEU A 22 19.88 34.67 8.51
C LEU A 22 18.93 33.47 8.34
N VAL A 23 18.97 32.81 7.18
CA VAL A 23 18.17 31.60 6.91
C VAL A 23 18.67 30.41 7.75
N HIS A 24 19.97 30.32 8.04
CA HIS A 24 20.49 29.30 8.96
C HIS A 24 20.34 29.66 10.45
N LEU A 25 20.27 30.93 10.83
CA LEU A 25 20.03 31.36 12.21
C LEU A 25 18.54 31.37 12.62
N MET A 26 17.60 31.42 11.66
CA MET A 26 16.16 31.20 11.89
C MET A 26 15.70 29.77 11.54
N GLY A 27 16.65 28.88 11.22
CA GLY A 27 16.41 27.53 10.74
C GLY A 27 16.40 26.46 11.84
N ASP A 28 16.17 26.84 13.10
CA ASP A 28 16.02 25.85 14.17
C ASP A 28 14.81 26.15 15.05
N SER A 29 14.01 25.10 15.25
CA SER A 29 12.86 25.03 16.18
C SER A 29 11.57 25.76 15.80
N ARG A 30 11.09 25.59 14.57
CA ARG A 30 9.66 25.27 14.43
C ARG A 30 9.59 23.76 14.34
N PRO A 31 8.96 23.05 15.31
CA PRO A 31 8.48 21.74 14.98
C PRO A 31 7.60 21.98 13.75
N GLU A 32 8.00 21.42 12.60
CA GLU A 32 6.98 20.96 11.66
C GLU A 32 5.89 20.34 12.54
N PRO A 33 4.60 20.64 12.30
CA PRO A 33 3.61 19.85 12.98
C PRO A 33 3.98 18.43 12.57
N GLU A 34 4.56 17.66 13.49
CA GLU A 34 4.44 16.23 13.48
C GLU A 34 2.97 16.11 13.18
N LEU A 35 2.65 15.71 11.95
CA LEU A 35 1.44 14.98 11.71
C LEU A 35 1.55 13.98 12.82
N THR A 36 0.81 14.26 13.90
CA THR A 36 0.58 13.35 14.98
C THR A 36 0.14 12.17 14.16
N ALA A 37 1.04 11.19 14.04
CA ALA A 37 0.74 9.96 13.37
C ALA A 37 -0.35 9.45 14.27
N GLN A 38 -1.60 9.83 13.93
CA GLN A 38 -2.80 9.39 14.57
C GLN A 38 -2.58 7.92 14.53
N SER A 39 -2.25 7.37 15.70
CA SER A 39 -1.76 6.02 15.91
C SER A 39 -2.55 5.16 14.94
N MET A 40 -1.89 4.87 13.82
CA MET A 40 -2.59 4.33 12.68
C MET A 40 -2.94 2.94 13.19
N PRO A 41 -4.22 2.57 13.35
CA PRO A 41 -4.56 1.36 14.08
C PRO A 41 -3.87 0.17 13.41
N GLY A 42 -2.88 -0.40 14.10
CA GLY A 42 -1.96 -1.40 13.55
C GLY A 42 -0.50 -0.93 13.56
N ASP A 43 0.26 -1.42 14.55
CA ASP A 43 1.72 -1.38 14.51
C ASP A 43 2.20 -1.99 13.18
N SER A 44 2.91 -1.19 12.39
CA SER A 44 3.37 -1.57 11.03
C SER A 44 4.76 -2.19 11.11
N LYS A 45 4.95 -3.07 12.09
CA LYS A 45 6.20 -3.75 12.43
C LYS A 45 5.97 -5.26 12.48
N GLY A 46 6.98 -6.01 12.05
CA GLY A 46 6.97 -7.47 12.04
C GLY A 46 6.00 -8.07 11.03
N VAL A 47 5.47 -9.24 11.40
CA VAL A 47 4.58 -10.06 10.56
C VAL A 47 3.17 -10.04 11.15
N MET A 48 2.18 -9.76 10.31
CA MET A 48 0.76 -9.80 10.63
C MET A 48 0.12 -11.01 9.97
N ASP A 49 -0.25 -11.99 10.79
CA ASP A 49 -1.07 -13.14 10.39
C ASP A 49 -2.56 -12.77 10.50
N LEU A 50 -3.35 -13.16 9.51
CA LEU A 50 -4.77 -12.84 9.37
C LEU A 50 -5.55 -14.11 9.02
N ILE A 51 -6.74 -14.24 9.58
CA ILE A 51 -7.74 -15.20 9.12
C ILE A 51 -8.89 -14.40 8.52
N CYS A 52 -9.27 -14.75 7.30
CA CYS A 52 -10.24 -14.05 6.48
C CYS A 52 -11.40 -14.98 6.15
N GLU A 53 -12.61 -14.53 6.44
CA GLU A 53 -13.83 -15.12 5.90
C GLU A 53 -14.11 -14.44 4.56
N LEU A 54 -14.08 -15.23 3.49
CA LEU A 54 -14.17 -14.75 2.11
C LEU A 54 -15.47 -15.19 1.47
N ASP A 55 -16.14 -14.21 0.86
CA ASP A 55 -17.30 -14.34 0.03
C ASP A 55 -16.97 -13.98 -1.42
N LEU A 56 -17.62 -14.71 -2.31
CA LEU A 56 -17.46 -14.56 -3.74
C LEU A 56 -18.30 -13.38 -4.26
N ASP A 57 -17.67 -12.43 -4.95
CA ASP A 57 -18.35 -11.27 -5.51
C ASP A 57 -19.08 -11.69 -6.80
N LEU A 58 -20.37 -12.01 -6.67
CA LEU A 58 -21.21 -12.54 -7.75
C LEU A 58 -21.18 -11.63 -8.99
N ASP A 59 -21.17 -10.31 -8.81
CA ASP A 59 -21.16 -9.34 -9.91
C ASP A 59 -19.87 -9.41 -10.74
N GLY A 60 -18.72 -9.54 -10.08
CA GLY A 60 -17.44 -9.68 -10.77
C GLY A 60 -17.20 -11.07 -11.33
N GLN A 61 -17.75 -12.10 -10.69
CA GLN A 61 -17.78 -13.45 -11.24
C GLN A 61 -18.62 -13.52 -12.51
N LEU A 62 -19.80 -12.89 -12.52
CA LEU A 62 -20.64 -12.76 -13.71
C LEU A 62 -19.92 -11.98 -14.82
N ALA A 63 -19.21 -10.90 -14.47
CA ALA A 63 -18.41 -10.13 -15.42
C ALA A 63 -17.26 -10.96 -16.05
N LEU A 64 -16.79 -12.00 -15.36
CA LEU A 64 -15.82 -12.97 -15.88
C LEU A 64 -16.46 -14.28 -16.38
N GLY A 65 -17.79 -14.40 -16.39
CA GLY A 65 -18.48 -15.62 -16.83
C GLY A 65 -18.31 -16.84 -15.92
N ILE A 66 -17.96 -16.65 -14.65
CA ILE A 66 -17.81 -17.71 -13.64
C ILE A 66 -19.20 -18.13 -13.17
N LYS A 67 -19.57 -19.39 -13.45
CA LYS A 67 -20.88 -19.99 -13.10
C LYS A 67 -20.90 -20.76 -11.77
N GLU A 68 -19.77 -20.84 -11.07
CA GLU A 68 -19.68 -21.66 -9.86
C GLU A 68 -19.96 -20.85 -8.59
N ASN A 69 -20.99 -21.28 -7.87
CA ASN A 69 -21.31 -20.82 -6.53
C ASN A 69 -20.43 -21.63 -5.55
N GLU A 70 -19.11 -21.36 -5.51
CA GLU A 70 -18.29 -21.97 -4.45
C GLU A 70 -18.70 -21.36 -3.10
N PRO A 71 -18.83 -22.18 -2.03
CA PRO A 71 -19.21 -21.68 -0.71
C PRO A 71 -18.14 -20.73 -0.15
N SER A 72 -18.55 -19.85 0.77
CA SER A 72 -17.63 -18.98 1.51
C SER A 72 -16.51 -19.81 2.13
N ARG A 73 -15.27 -19.33 2.00
CA ARG A 73 -14.08 -20.04 2.49
C ARG A 73 -13.31 -19.18 3.47
N ILE A 74 -12.98 -19.79 4.61
CA ILE A 74 -12.01 -19.22 5.53
C ILE A 74 -10.62 -19.42 4.91
N THR A 75 -9.83 -18.35 4.84
CA THR A 75 -8.45 -18.39 4.36
C THR A 75 -7.49 -17.69 5.29
N MET A 76 -6.21 -18.04 5.20
CA MET A 76 -5.14 -17.33 5.88
C MET A 76 -4.51 -16.30 4.95
N ALA A 77 -4.20 -15.13 5.49
CA ALA A 77 -3.39 -14.12 4.85
C ALA A 77 -2.25 -13.71 5.78
N GLN A 78 -1.12 -13.34 5.20
CA GLN A 78 0.01 -12.84 5.96
C GLN A 78 0.58 -11.61 5.26
N ILE A 79 0.90 -10.62 6.09
CA ILE A 79 1.53 -9.37 5.66
C ILE A 79 2.82 -9.21 6.45
N ASP A 80 3.93 -9.17 5.74
CA ASP A 80 5.26 -8.93 6.28
C ASP A 80 5.63 -7.46 6.02
N PHE A 81 5.62 -6.64 7.07
CA PHE A 81 5.94 -5.21 6.97
C PHE A 81 7.44 -4.98 6.77
N GLU A 82 8.30 -5.88 7.25
CA GLU A 82 9.76 -5.78 7.14
C GLU A 82 10.20 -6.02 5.70
N LYS A 83 9.63 -7.04 5.06
CA LYS A 83 9.87 -7.36 3.65
C LYS A 83 8.98 -6.57 2.69
N LYS A 84 8.08 -5.73 3.21
CA LYS A 84 7.06 -4.98 2.43
C LYS A 84 6.33 -5.88 1.46
N SER A 85 5.82 -7.00 1.96
CA SER A 85 5.25 -8.04 1.11
C SER A 85 4.03 -8.70 1.78
N GLY A 86 3.14 -9.32 1.00
CA GLY A 86 2.04 -10.10 1.55
C GLY A 86 1.52 -11.19 0.62
N TRP A 87 0.85 -12.18 1.20
CA TRP A 87 0.23 -13.28 0.50
C TRP A 87 -1.08 -13.68 1.18
N TYR A 88 -1.94 -14.38 0.46
CA TYR A 88 -3.14 -14.99 1.00
C TYR A 88 -3.40 -16.32 0.31
N GLN A 89 -3.94 -17.27 1.07
CA GLN A 89 -4.29 -18.59 0.59
C GLN A 89 -5.60 -18.54 -0.20
N GLY A 90 -5.73 -19.32 -1.27
CA GLY A 90 -6.97 -19.32 -2.06
C GLY A 90 -6.88 -20.17 -3.33
N LYS A 91 -8.00 -20.78 -3.72
CA LYS A 91 -8.13 -21.55 -4.98
C LYS A 91 -8.25 -20.62 -6.22
N ILE A 92 -8.68 -19.38 -5.96
CA ILE A 92 -8.78 -18.29 -6.93
C ILE A 92 -7.55 -17.35 -6.81
N SER A 93 -6.77 -17.46 -5.72
CA SER A 93 -5.51 -16.72 -5.59
C SER A 93 -4.47 -17.31 -6.53
N ILE A 94 -3.73 -16.45 -7.21
CA ILE A 94 -2.64 -16.90 -8.08
C ILE A 94 -1.42 -17.13 -7.19
N SER A 95 -1.44 -18.28 -6.51
CA SER A 95 -0.37 -18.90 -5.74
C SER A 95 -0.08 -18.34 -4.34
N GLU A 96 -0.07 -19.25 -3.38
CA GLU A 96 0.67 -19.16 -2.10
C GLU A 96 2.18 -18.97 -2.32
N SER A 97 2.68 -19.30 -3.52
CA SER A 97 4.11 -19.38 -3.87
C SER A 97 4.75 -18.07 -4.29
N ARG A 98 3.97 -17.00 -4.52
CA ARG A 98 4.49 -15.67 -4.90
C ARG A 98 3.98 -14.65 -3.91
N THR A 99 4.86 -13.84 -3.36
CA THR A 99 4.47 -12.74 -2.46
C THR A 99 4.23 -11.48 -3.29
N GLY A 100 3.17 -10.73 -3.01
CA GLY A 100 2.91 -9.44 -3.65
C GLY A 100 3.61 -8.29 -2.90
N THR A 101 3.77 -7.15 -3.55
CA THR A 101 4.36 -5.95 -2.96
C THR A 101 3.33 -5.21 -2.11
N LEU A 102 3.69 -4.91 -0.86
CA LEU A 102 2.86 -4.14 0.07
C LEU A 102 2.98 -2.63 -0.20
N GLN A 103 1.84 -1.98 -0.26
CA GLN A 103 1.66 -0.54 -0.30
C GLN A 103 0.77 -0.12 0.88
N LEU A 104 1.29 0.79 1.70
CA LEU A 104 0.57 1.32 2.85
C LEU A 104 -0.25 2.53 2.40
N MET A 105 -1.56 2.48 2.58
CA MET A 105 -2.52 3.54 2.21
C MET A 105 -3.32 3.98 3.43
N GLY A 106 -2.63 4.52 4.44
CA GLY A 106 -3.25 4.88 5.71
C GLY A 106 -3.72 3.65 6.49
N THR A 107 -5.03 3.51 6.72
CA THR A 107 -5.62 2.32 7.36
C THR A 107 -5.69 1.11 6.43
N ARG A 108 -5.52 1.31 5.12
CA ARG A 108 -5.62 0.25 4.12
C ARG A 108 -4.24 -0.28 3.75
N LEU A 109 -4.14 -1.59 3.70
CA LEU A 109 -2.98 -2.34 3.23
C LEU A 109 -3.33 -2.86 1.84
N LYS A 110 -2.61 -2.39 0.84
CA LYS A 110 -2.77 -2.85 -0.54
C LYS A 110 -1.61 -3.75 -0.90
N ILE A 111 -1.89 -4.95 -1.35
CA ILE A 111 -0.87 -5.87 -1.86
C ILE A 111 -1.12 -6.02 -3.35
N TYR A 112 -0.12 -5.70 -4.17
CA TYR A 112 -0.19 -5.79 -5.63
C TYR A 112 0.79 -6.84 -6.15
N ARG A 113 0.35 -7.61 -7.13
CA ARG A 113 1.14 -8.63 -7.79
C ARG A 113 0.96 -8.56 -9.30
N PRO A 114 2.03 -8.32 -10.08
CA PRO A 114 1.97 -8.46 -11.52
C PRO A 114 1.83 -9.95 -11.88
N ALA A 115 0.91 -10.26 -12.78
CA ALA A 115 0.68 -11.61 -13.27
C ALA A 115 0.37 -11.55 -14.77
N MET A 116 0.76 -12.56 -15.54
CA MET A 116 0.48 -12.62 -16.97
C MET A 116 0.00 -14.04 -17.28
N PHE A 117 -1.31 -14.25 -17.24
CA PHE A 117 -1.92 -15.55 -17.53
C PHE A 117 -3.34 -15.35 -18.05
N GLN A 118 -3.81 -16.33 -18.82
CA GLN A 118 -5.16 -16.33 -19.35
C GLN A 118 -6.06 -17.17 -18.44
N ARG A 119 -7.16 -16.61 -17.99
CA ARG A 119 -8.20 -17.36 -17.25
C ARG A 119 -9.55 -16.75 -17.57
N PHE A 120 -10.58 -17.59 -17.65
CA PHE A 120 -11.94 -17.17 -18.00
C PHE A 120 -12.04 -16.42 -19.35
N GLY A 121 -11.20 -16.80 -20.33
CA GLY A 121 -11.19 -16.18 -21.66
C GLY A 121 -10.59 -14.78 -21.71
N VAL A 122 -10.14 -14.20 -20.59
CA VAL A 122 -9.51 -12.88 -20.52
C VAL A 122 -8.05 -12.98 -20.07
N MET A 123 -7.22 -12.06 -20.57
CA MET A 123 -5.83 -11.93 -20.15
C MET A 123 -5.75 -11.12 -18.86
N ILE A 124 -5.29 -11.74 -17.79
CA ILE A 124 -5.12 -11.10 -16.48
C ILE A 124 -3.68 -10.59 -16.39
N THR A 125 -3.55 -9.29 -16.11
CA THR A 125 -2.28 -8.53 -16.07
C THR A 125 -1.80 -8.26 -14.64
N GLY A 126 -2.66 -8.45 -13.65
CA GLY A 126 -2.31 -8.29 -12.26
C GLY A 126 -3.40 -8.72 -11.31
N GLU A 127 -3.00 -9.01 -10.09
CA GLU A 127 -3.86 -9.30 -8.97
C GLU A 127 -3.54 -8.31 -7.85
N GLU A 128 -4.57 -7.77 -7.22
CA GLU A 128 -4.42 -6.98 -6.01
C GLU A 128 -5.43 -7.40 -4.95
N PHE A 129 -5.03 -7.31 -3.69
CA PHE A 129 -5.98 -7.35 -2.59
C PHE A 129 -5.76 -6.16 -1.67
N VAL A 130 -6.85 -5.67 -1.10
CA VAL A 130 -6.86 -4.53 -0.19
C VAL A 130 -7.51 -4.98 1.10
N LEU A 131 -6.84 -4.74 2.21
CA LEU A 131 -7.32 -4.97 3.56
C LEU A 131 -7.43 -3.65 4.31
N ASP A 132 -8.60 -3.33 4.85
CA ASP A 132 -8.76 -2.22 5.78
C ASP A 132 -8.54 -2.71 7.22
N ARG A 133 -7.49 -2.22 7.88
CA ARG A 133 -7.15 -2.65 9.26
C ARG A 133 -8.18 -2.22 10.30
N LYS A 134 -8.98 -1.19 10.02
CA LYS A 134 -9.95 -0.65 10.97
C LYS A 134 -11.24 -1.46 10.95
N THR A 135 -11.71 -1.84 9.76
CA THR A 135 -12.98 -2.56 9.58
C THR A 135 -12.79 -4.06 9.36
N GLY A 136 -11.58 -4.50 9.05
CA GLY A 136 -11.30 -5.86 8.61
C GLY A 136 -11.71 -6.14 7.17
N SER A 137 -12.26 -5.16 6.44
CA SER A 137 -12.76 -5.38 5.08
C SER A 137 -11.65 -5.82 4.13
N PHE A 138 -11.87 -6.95 3.46
CA PHE A 138 -10.99 -7.53 2.47
C PHE A 138 -11.66 -7.48 1.09
N VAL A 139 -10.92 -7.02 0.08
CA VAL A 139 -11.35 -7.05 -1.32
C VAL A 139 -10.20 -7.53 -2.19
N GLN A 140 -10.44 -8.54 -3.00
CA GLN A 140 -9.55 -8.98 -4.06
C GLN A 140 -10.07 -8.49 -5.41
N SER A 141 -9.16 -7.96 -6.22
CA SER A 141 -9.44 -7.48 -7.57
C SER A 141 -8.42 -8.04 -8.56
N LEU A 142 -8.87 -8.34 -9.77
CA LEU A 142 -8.01 -8.67 -10.90
C LEU A 142 -7.97 -7.51 -11.89
N SER A 143 -6.78 -7.18 -12.34
CA SER A 143 -6.55 -6.27 -13.46
C SER A 143 -6.50 -7.07 -14.75
N ILE A 144 -7.26 -6.63 -15.75
CA ILE A 144 -7.38 -7.30 -17.06
C ILE A 144 -6.60 -6.47 -18.08
N SER A 145 -6.17 -7.10 -19.19
CA SER A 145 -5.49 -6.44 -20.31
C SER A 145 -6.27 -5.26 -20.91
N ASP A 146 -7.59 -5.25 -20.74
CA ASP A 146 -8.50 -4.18 -21.17
C ASP A 146 -8.49 -2.95 -20.21
N GLY A 147 -7.57 -2.93 -19.23
CA GLY A 147 -7.43 -1.84 -18.25
C GLY A 147 -8.49 -1.83 -17.15
N ARG A 148 -9.55 -2.65 -17.27
CA ARG A 148 -10.58 -2.82 -16.25
C ARG A 148 -10.05 -3.57 -15.03
N LYS A 149 -10.57 -3.19 -13.86
CA LYS A 149 -10.40 -3.89 -12.60
C LYS A 149 -11.70 -4.54 -12.18
N VAL A 150 -11.67 -5.83 -11.92
CA VAL A 150 -12.85 -6.60 -11.53
C VAL A 150 -12.63 -7.17 -10.13
N ASN A 151 -13.54 -6.87 -9.22
CA ASN A 151 -13.53 -7.42 -7.87
C ASN A 151 -14.08 -8.85 -7.92
N LEU A 152 -13.40 -9.81 -7.31
CA LEU A 152 -13.83 -11.22 -7.35
C LEU A 152 -14.15 -11.78 -5.99
N ILE A 153 -13.49 -11.27 -4.96
CA ILE A 153 -13.68 -11.74 -3.60
C ILE A 153 -13.83 -10.52 -2.71
N LYS A 154 -14.81 -10.58 -1.83
CA LYS A 154 -15.01 -9.63 -0.74
C LYS A 154 -15.09 -10.42 0.55
N GLY A 155 -14.77 -9.82 1.68
CA GLY A 155 -14.82 -10.54 2.94
C GLY A 155 -14.38 -9.70 4.11
N THR A 156 -14.19 -10.37 5.24
CA THR A 156 -13.71 -9.76 6.47
C THR A 156 -12.56 -10.57 7.04
N CYS A 157 -11.46 -9.90 7.38
CA CYS A 157 -10.29 -10.47 8.03
C CYS A 157 -10.15 -9.99 9.46
N ALA A 158 -9.73 -10.91 10.34
CA ALA A 158 -9.31 -10.63 11.69
C ALA A 158 -7.82 -10.94 11.87
N LYS A 159 -7.13 -10.11 12.66
CA LYS A 159 -5.73 -10.35 13.03
C LYS A 159 -5.65 -11.55 13.97
N VAL A 160 -4.79 -12.51 13.65
CA VAL A 160 -4.45 -13.61 14.55
C VAL A 160 -3.50 -13.09 15.61
N ILE A 161 -3.94 -13.12 16.87
CA ILE A 161 -3.08 -12.83 18.01
C ILE A 161 -2.70 -14.19 18.60
N LYS A 162 -1.46 -14.63 18.36
CA LYS A 162 -0.92 -15.80 19.04
C LYS A 162 -0.64 -15.40 20.50
N PRO A 163 -1.18 -16.11 21.50
CA PRO A 163 -0.83 -15.84 22.89
C PRO A 163 0.67 -16.09 23.10
N PRO A 164 1.34 -15.30 23.96
CA PRO A 164 2.70 -15.61 24.36
C PRO A 164 2.64 -16.92 25.15
N PHE A 165 3.23 -17.98 24.61
CA PHE A 165 3.50 -19.20 25.35
C PHE A 165 4.69 -18.96 26.29
#